data_AF-A0A316JHE7-F1
#
_entry.id   AF-A0A316JHE7-F1
#
_cell.length_a   1.000
_cell.length_b   1.000
_cell.length_c   1.000
_cell.angle_alpha   90.00
_cell.angle_beta   90.00
_cell.angle_gamma   90.00
#
_symmetry.space_group_name_H-M   'P 1'
#
loop_
_entity.id
_entity.type
_entity.pdbx_description
1 polymer ?
#
loop_
_entity_poly.entity_id
_entity_poly.type
_entity_poly.pdbx_seq_one_letter_code
_entity_poly.pdbx_strand_id
1 'polypeptide(L)'
;MMHSMNRHSITYNREVCGYVLRDQAGRLSSSKSSWGGRDSCAMMDAPAGMRIISSWHTHAAFDPRYDNEVPSTIDVEGDMSRGTNGWVATPAGRLWFIDGETGVMRQVCGENCLPADPNVVSDPHPEAAKTYTLDQLYRRFGG
;
A
#
# COMPACT_ATOMS: atom_id res chain seq x y z
N MET A 1 -6.18 -0.56 -11.84
CA MET A 1 -4.74 -0.58 -11.48
C MET A 1 -4.48 -1.53 -10.32
N MET A 2 -4.93 -1.26 -9.09
CA MET A 2 -4.62 -2.09 -7.91
C MET A 2 -4.99 -3.56 -8.08
N HIS A 3 -6.13 -3.86 -8.70
CA HIS A 3 -6.56 -5.25 -8.94
C HIS A 3 -5.54 -6.07 -9.77
N SER A 4 -5.01 -5.52 -10.88
CA SER A 4 -4.01 -6.25 -11.68
C SER A 4 -2.65 -6.26 -10.98
N MET A 5 -2.26 -5.15 -10.34
CA MET A 5 -0.96 -5.05 -9.66
C MET A 5 -0.88 -5.97 -8.45
N ASN A 6 -1.94 -6.13 -7.64
CA ASN A 6 -1.93 -7.04 -6.49
C ASN A 6 -1.72 -8.49 -6.94
N ARG A 7 -2.43 -8.93 -8.00
CA ARG A 7 -2.23 -10.25 -8.59
C ARG A 7 -0.77 -10.48 -8.99
N HIS A 8 -0.16 -9.51 -9.67
CA HIS A 8 1.22 -9.63 -10.11
C HIS A 8 2.22 -9.59 -8.93
N SER A 9 1.99 -8.69 -7.97
CA SER A 9 2.78 -8.58 -6.75
C SER A 9 2.87 -9.92 -6.02
N ILE A 10 1.71 -10.58 -5.81
CA ILE A 10 1.61 -11.91 -5.22
C ILE A 10 2.32 -12.95 -6.08
N THR A 11 2.03 -13.00 -7.39
CA THR A 11 2.59 -14.01 -8.32
C THR A 11 4.12 -14.00 -8.34
N TYR A 12 4.71 -12.81 -8.33
CA TYR A 12 6.17 -12.64 -8.41
C TYR A 12 6.82 -12.49 -7.04
N ASN A 13 6.02 -12.44 -5.96
CA ASN A 13 6.45 -12.16 -4.60
C ASN A 13 7.33 -10.90 -4.52
N ARG A 14 6.82 -9.78 -5.02
CA ARG A 14 7.51 -8.49 -5.06
C ARG A 14 6.54 -7.34 -4.89
N GLU A 15 6.87 -6.41 -4.02
CA GLU A 15 6.17 -5.14 -3.94
C GLU A 15 6.28 -4.35 -5.26
N VAL A 16 5.17 -3.72 -5.63
CA VAL A 16 5.10 -2.82 -6.79
C VAL A 16 4.52 -1.49 -6.34
N CYS A 17 5.17 -0.40 -6.71
CA CYS A 17 4.83 0.94 -6.25
C CYS A 17 4.86 1.98 -7.36
N GLY A 18 4.17 3.10 -7.14
CA GLY A 18 4.17 4.26 -8.01
C GLY A 18 3.33 5.41 -7.45
N TYR A 19 3.08 6.41 -8.29
CA TYR A 19 2.23 7.55 -7.98
C TYR A 19 0.97 7.54 -8.82
N VAL A 20 -0.14 8.01 -8.24
CA VAL A 20 -1.27 8.52 -9.01
C VAL A 20 -0.96 9.95 -9.38
N LEU A 21 -0.97 10.24 -10.68
CA LEU A 21 -0.60 11.52 -11.26
C LEU A 21 -1.82 12.21 -11.85
N ARG A 22 -1.77 13.54 -11.88
CA ARG A 22 -2.72 14.39 -12.61
C ARG A 22 -1.97 15.31 -13.55
N ASP A 23 -2.39 15.35 -14.81
CA ASP A 23 -1.85 16.29 -15.79
C ASP A 23 -2.56 17.65 -15.77
N GLN A 24 -2.08 18.58 -16.59
CA GLN A 24 -2.65 19.94 -16.71
C GLN A 24 -4.10 19.96 -17.22
N ALA A 25 -4.52 18.93 -17.97
CA ALA A 25 -5.90 18.76 -18.42
C ALA A 25 -6.79 18.10 -17.35
N GLY A 26 -6.24 17.79 -16.17
CA GLY A 26 -6.96 17.15 -15.06
C GLY A 26 -7.10 15.64 -15.18
N ARG A 27 -6.48 15.01 -16.19
CA ARG A 27 -6.57 13.55 -16.41
C ARG A 27 -5.71 12.82 -15.40
N LEU A 28 -6.22 11.70 -14.89
CA LEU A 28 -5.50 10.83 -13.95
C LEU A 28 -4.74 9.73 -14.69
N SER A 29 -3.53 9.45 -14.23
CA SER A 29 -2.70 8.33 -14.69
C SER A 29 -1.88 7.74 -13.55
N SER A 30 -1.18 6.65 -13.81
CA SER A 30 -0.12 6.16 -12.91
C SER A 30 1.24 6.59 -13.45
N SER A 31 2.19 6.84 -12.55
CA SER A 31 3.61 6.84 -12.92
C SER A 31 4.03 5.47 -13.46
N LYS A 32 5.22 5.41 -14.05
CA LYS A 32 5.89 4.13 -14.28
C LYS A 32 6.00 3.39 -12.95
N SER A 33 5.57 2.13 -12.93
CA SER A 33 5.65 1.29 -11.74
C SER A 33 7.09 0.85 -11.50
N SER A 34 7.50 0.90 -10.24
CA SER A 34 8.76 0.31 -9.77
C SER A 34 8.50 -1.07 -9.20
N TRP A 35 9.44 -1.99 -9.41
CA TRP A 35 9.38 -3.36 -8.91
C TRP A 35 10.45 -3.54 -7.84
N GLY A 36 10.00 -3.74 -6.61
CA GLY A 36 10.82 -3.77 -5.41
C GLY A 36 11.23 -5.17 -4.96
N GLY A 37 11.57 -5.30 -3.68
CA GLY A 37 11.80 -6.57 -2.98
C GLY A 37 10.51 -7.15 -2.42
N ARG A 38 10.62 -8.00 -1.38
CA ARG A 38 9.46 -8.60 -0.70
C ARG A 38 8.80 -7.66 0.33
N ASP A 39 9.54 -6.65 0.75
CA ASP A 39 9.29 -5.78 1.90
C ASP A 39 9.69 -4.32 1.62
N SER A 40 9.94 -4.00 0.36
CA SER A 40 10.39 -2.66 -0.03
C SER A 40 10.11 -2.38 -1.49
N CYS A 41 9.74 -1.14 -1.78
CA CYS A 41 9.70 -0.62 -3.15
C CYS A 41 10.15 0.84 -3.18
N ALA A 42 11.14 1.13 -4.02
CA ALA A 42 11.63 2.49 -4.24
C ALA A 42 10.84 3.14 -5.38
N MET A 43 10.10 4.22 -5.09
CA MET A 43 9.36 4.95 -6.11
C MET A 43 10.30 5.63 -7.11
N MET A 44 9.92 5.59 -8.39
CA MET A 44 10.59 6.38 -9.43
C MET A 44 10.07 7.82 -9.42
N ASP A 45 10.90 8.76 -9.87
CA ASP A 45 10.50 10.16 -9.99
C ASP A 45 9.25 10.32 -10.87
N ALA A 46 8.35 11.20 -10.44
CA ALA A 46 7.22 11.59 -11.26
C ALA A 46 7.71 12.38 -12.50
N PRO A 47 7.12 12.15 -13.69
CA PRO A 47 7.44 12.95 -14.86
C PRO A 47 7.24 14.45 -14.61
N ALA A 48 8.11 15.27 -15.19
CA ALA A 48 8.00 16.73 -15.09
C ALA A 48 6.64 17.23 -15.57
N GLY A 49 6.08 18.21 -14.87
CA GLY A 49 4.78 18.81 -15.19
C GLY A 49 3.56 17.99 -14.75
N MET A 50 3.75 16.84 -14.10
CA MET A 50 2.67 16.07 -13.46
C MET A 50 2.53 16.45 -11.99
N ARG A 51 1.30 16.53 -11.50
CA ARG A 51 1.01 16.67 -10.07
C ARG A 51 0.80 15.31 -9.44
N ILE A 52 1.55 15.01 -8.38
CA ILE A 52 1.31 13.80 -7.55
C ILE A 52 0.01 14.02 -6.74
N ILE A 53 -0.91 13.05 -6.83
CA ILE A 53 -2.17 13.05 -6.10
C ILE A 53 -2.10 12.12 -4.89
N SER A 54 -1.47 10.97 -5.08
CA SER A 54 -1.25 9.99 -4.02
C SER A 54 -0.08 9.08 -4.37
N SER A 55 0.55 8.53 -3.35
CA SER A 55 1.39 7.33 -3.45
C SER A 55 0.47 6.11 -3.66
N TRP A 56 1.00 5.02 -4.22
CA TRP A 56 0.37 3.71 -4.14
C TRP A 56 1.43 2.61 -4.14
N HIS A 57 1.17 1.54 -3.41
CA HIS A 57 1.96 0.32 -3.52
C HIS A 57 1.16 -0.93 -3.17
N THR A 58 1.77 -2.07 -3.43
CA THR A 58 1.28 -3.41 -3.10
C THR A 58 2.27 -4.02 -2.15
N HIS A 59 1.80 -4.74 -1.15
CA HIS A 59 2.63 -5.72 -0.46
C HIS A 59 2.82 -6.95 -1.35
N ALA A 60 3.92 -7.68 -1.13
CA ALA A 60 4.31 -8.87 -1.91
C ALA A 60 3.36 -10.07 -1.67
N ALA A 61 3.83 -11.30 -1.88
CA ALA A 61 3.05 -12.47 -1.51
C ALA A 61 2.88 -12.56 0.01
N PHE A 62 1.90 -13.33 0.47
CA PHE A 62 1.73 -13.59 1.89
C PHE A 62 3.01 -14.23 2.47
N ASP A 63 3.46 -13.74 3.64
CA ASP A 63 4.61 -14.27 4.34
C ASP A 63 4.34 -14.22 5.85
N PRO A 64 4.18 -15.36 6.53
CA PRO A 64 3.78 -15.40 7.94
C PRO A 64 4.84 -14.83 8.89
N ARG A 65 6.01 -14.43 8.38
CA ARG A 65 7.06 -13.74 9.16
C ARG A 65 6.85 -12.23 9.22
N TYR A 66 5.94 -11.69 8.41
CA TYR A 66 5.65 -10.26 8.33
C TYR A 66 4.15 -10.03 8.49
N ASP A 67 3.81 -8.99 9.25
CA ASP A 67 2.44 -8.51 9.34
C ASP A 67 2.13 -7.61 8.13
N ASN A 68 1.90 -8.25 6.98
CA ASN A 68 1.73 -7.61 5.69
C ASN A 68 0.26 -7.37 5.33
N GLU A 69 -0.64 -7.38 6.30
CA GLU A 69 -2.08 -7.10 6.10
C GLU A 69 -2.52 -5.69 6.52
N VAL A 70 -1.59 -4.88 7.03
CA VAL A 70 -1.79 -3.47 7.38
C VAL A 70 -0.63 -2.63 6.85
N PRO A 71 -0.82 -1.33 6.55
CA PRO A 71 0.30 -0.44 6.20
C PRO A 71 1.39 -0.44 7.28
N SER A 72 2.66 -0.30 6.88
CA SER A 72 3.76 -0.13 7.83
C SER A 72 3.80 1.30 8.39
N THR A 73 4.53 1.51 9.49
CA THR A 73 4.74 2.87 10.02
C THR A 73 5.49 3.75 9.02
N ILE A 74 6.45 3.19 8.28
CA ILE A 74 7.26 3.90 7.29
C ILE A 74 6.39 4.41 6.13
N ASP A 75 5.38 3.64 5.72
CA ASP A 75 4.44 4.07 4.67
C ASP A 75 3.70 5.34 5.09
N VAL A 76 3.16 5.32 6.31
CA VAL A 76 2.34 6.39 6.87
C VAL A 76 3.18 7.62 7.14
N GLU A 77 4.33 7.47 7.79
CA GLU A 77 5.29 8.56 8.03
C GLU A 77 5.76 9.18 6.71
N GLY A 78 6.07 8.35 5.72
CA GLY A 78 6.49 8.81 4.39
C GLY A 78 5.42 9.66 3.73
N ASP A 79 4.18 9.20 3.71
CA ASP A 79 3.06 9.93 3.13
C ASP A 79 2.73 11.22 3.90
N MET A 80 2.82 11.18 5.23
CA MET A 80 2.70 12.36 6.09
C MET A 80 3.79 13.40 5.83
N SER A 81 5.05 12.98 5.74
CA SER A 81 6.17 13.89 5.46
C SER A 81 6.05 14.62 4.13
N ARG A 82 5.34 14.01 3.17
CA ARG A 82 5.08 14.57 1.83
C ARG A 82 3.74 15.31 1.75
N GLY A 83 2.92 15.28 2.80
CA GLY A 83 1.54 15.78 2.78
C GLY A 83 0.71 15.16 1.65
N THR A 84 0.94 13.88 1.35
CA THR A 84 0.37 13.19 0.19
C THR A 84 -0.34 11.93 0.67
N ASN A 85 -1.55 11.68 0.19
CA ASN A 85 -2.29 10.47 0.54
C ASN A 85 -1.65 9.20 -0.04
N GLY A 86 -1.99 8.04 0.52
CA GLY A 86 -1.47 6.75 0.10
C GLY A 86 -2.53 5.69 -0.15
N TRP A 87 -2.17 4.69 -0.97
CA TRP A 87 -2.96 3.48 -1.19
C TRP A 87 -2.09 2.24 -1.02
N VAL A 88 -2.56 1.27 -0.24
CA VAL A 88 -1.84 0.02 -0.01
C VAL A 88 -2.76 -1.16 -0.29
N ALA A 89 -2.33 -2.07 -1.17
CA ALA A 89 -3.01 -3.34 -1.37
C ALA A 89 -2.24 -4.48 -0.70
N THR A 90 -2.96 -5.38 -0.04
CA THR A 90 -2.37 -6.46 0.78
C THR A 90 -2.60 -7.85 0.19
N PRO A 91 -1.86 -8.88 0.63
CA PRO A 91 -1.98 -10.24 0.11
C PRO A 91 -3.37 -10.85 0.29
N ALA A 92 -4.10 -10.59 1.37
CA ALA A 92 -5.48 -11.06 1.54
C ALA A 92 -6.48 -10.30 0.65
N GLY A 93 -6.01 -9.35 -0.16
CA GLY A 93 -6.83 -8.59 -1.08
C GLY A 93 -7.51 -7.37 -0.45
N ARG A 94 -7.04 -6.88 0.71
CA ARG A 94 -7.53 -5.61 1.27
C ARG A 94 -7.02 -4.44 0.44
N LEU A 95 -7.74 -3.32 0.50
CA LEU A 95 -7.27 -2.03 0.00
C LEU A 95 -7.37 -1.00 1.12
N TRP A 96 -6.23 -0.41 1.46
CA TRP A 96 -6.10 0.64 2.45
C TRP A 96 -5.93 2.00 1.79
N PHE A 97 -6.47 3.02 2.47
CA PHE A 97 -6.18 4.41 2.21
C PHE A 97 -5.46 5.00 3.41
N ILE A 98 -4.37 5.71 3.17
CA ILE A 98 -3.61 6.49 4.15
C ILE A 98 -3.95 7.96 3.92
N ASP A 99 -4.43 8.62 4.96
CA ASP A 99 -4.59 10.06 4.99
C ASP A 99 -3.24 10.71 5.33
N GLY A 100 -2.66 11.40 4.36
CA GLY A 100 -1.32 12.00 4.48
C GLY A 100 -1.29 13.27 5.34
N GLU A 101 -2.43 13.81 5.78
CA GLU A 101 -2.44 14.95 6.70
C GLU A 101 -2.53 14.48 8.16
N THR A 102 -3.32 13.43 8.41
CA THR A 102 -3.66 12.98 9.77
C THR A 102 -2.93 11.72 10.21
N GLY A 103 -2.36 10.93 9.28
CA GLY A 103 -1.77 9.63 9.59
C GLY A 103 -2.82 8.58 9.98
N VAL A 104 -4.07 8.75 9.53
CA VAL A 104 -5.14 7.78 9.72
C VAL A 104 -5.21 6.84 8.51
N MET A 105 -5.24 5.55 8.77
CA MET A 105 -5.35 4.49 7.76
C MET A 105 -6.72 3.85 7.88
N ARG A 106 -7.41 3.68 6.75
CA ARG A 106 -8.72 3.02 6.70
C ARG A 106 -8.78 2.01 5.58
N GLN A 107 -9.40 0.86 5.85
CA GLN A 107 -9.75 -0.08 4.81
C GLN A 107 -10.86 0.54 3.95
N VAL A 108 -10.59 0.71 2.67
CA VAL A 108 -11.60 1.07 1.67
C VAL A 108 -12.40 -0.17 1.29
N CYS A 109 -11.75 -1.33 1.29
CA CYS A 109 -12.40 -2.63 1.25
C CYS A 109 -11.54 -3.69 1.96
N GLY A 110 -12.19 -4.74 2.45
CA GLY A 110 -11.57 -5.83 3.21
C GLY A 110 -11.04 -6.96 2.33
N GLU A 111 -10.88 -8.14 2.94
CA GLU A 111 -10.39 -9.35 2.27
C GLU A 111 -11.16 -9.69 1.00
N ASN A 112 -10.46 -10.30 0.04
CA ASN A 112 -11.00 -10.76 -1.24
C ASN A 112 -11.60 -9.64 -2.13
N CYS A 113 -11.41 -8.37 -1.78
CA CYS A 113 -11.78 -7.23 -2.65
C CYS A 113 -10.85 -7.13 -3.88
N LEU A 114 -9.57 -7.37 -3.67
CA LEU A 114 -8.55 -7.53 -4.71
C LEU A 114 -8.13 -9.01 -4.79
N PRO A 115 -7.43 -9.44 -5.86
CA PRO A 115 -6.91 -10.81 -5.93
C PRO A 115 -6.08 -11.13 -4.71
N ALA A 116 -6.48 -12.20 -4.01
CA ALA A 116 -5.86 -12.63 -2.77
C ALA A 116 -4.88 -13.78 -2.99
N ASP A 117 -3.85 -13.83 -2.16
CA ASP A 117 -2.93 -14.95 -2.08
C ASP A 117 -3.64 -16.11 -1.35
N PRO A 118 -3.74 -17.31 -1.98
CA PRO A 118 -4.38 -18.45 -1.34
C PRO A 118 -3.68 -18.92 -0.05
N ASN A 119 -2.45 -18.48 0.23
CA ASN A 119 -1.68 -18.89 1.40
C ASN A 119 -2.03 -18.12 2.69
N VAL A 120 -2.90 -17.10 2.65
CA VAL A 120 -3.26 -16.26 3.82
C VAL A 120 -4.11 -17.01 4.88
N VAL A 121 -4.50 -18.27 4.62
CA VAL A 121 -5.38 -19.08 5.48
C VAL A 121 -4.91 -19.29 6.93
N SER A 122 -3.64 -19.01 7.23
CA SER A 122 -3.03 -19.22 8.56
C SER A 122 -2.15 -18.05 8.97
N ASP A 123 -2.62 -16.82 8.82
CA ASP A 123 -1.91 -15.64 9.30
C ASP A 123 -1.74 -15.68 10.84
N PRO A 124 -0.50 -15.74 11.37
CA PRO A 124 -0.27 -15.75 12.82
C PRO A 124 -0.45 -14.37 13.47
N HIS A 125 -0.58 -13.29 12.68
CA HIS A 125 -0.71 -11.94 13.21
C HIS A 125 -2.15 -11.64 13.65
N PRO A 126 -2.35 -10.65 14.55
CA PRO A 126 -3.70 -10.27 14.97
C PRO A 126 -4.51 -9.76 13.78
N GLU A 127 -5.82 -10.04 13.78
CA GLU A 127 -6.72 -9.57 12.72
C GLU A 127 -6.58 -8.06 12.48
N ALA A 128 -6.53 -7.66 11.21
CA ALA A 128 -6.44 -6.27 10.80
C ALA A 128 -7.77 -5.53 11.06
N ALA A 129 -7.77 -4.59 12.01
CA ALA A 129 -8.90 -3.70 12.26
C ALA A 129 -9.22 -2.85 11.03
N LYS A 130 -10.44 -2.31 10.91
CA LYS A 130 -10.85 -1.52 9.73
C LYS A 130 -10.17 -0.14 9.65
N THR A 131 -9.60 0.33 10.75
CA THR A 131 -8.97 1.65 10.85
C THR A 131 -7.83 1.60 11.84
N TYR A 132 -6.75 2.33 11.54
CA TYR A 132 -5.61 2.54 12.43
C TYR A 132 -5.23 4.02 12.44
N THR A 133 -4.65 4.46 13.54
CA THR A 133 -3.81 5.66 13.66
C THR A 133 -2.34 5.24 13.64
N LEU A 134 -1.43 6.16 13.34
CA LEU A 134 0.01 5.90 13.42
C LEU A 134 0.44 5.34 14.81
N ASP A 135 -0.08 5.89 15.91
CA ASP A 135 0.16 5.38 17.27
C ASP A 135 -0.34 3.96 17.51
N GLN A 136 -1.41 3.54 16.82
CA GLN A 136 -1.87 2.15 16.89
C GLN A 136 -0.97 1.22 16.09
N LEU A 137 -0.41 1.68 14.97
CA LEU A 137 0.59 0.90 14.23
C LEU A 137 1.88 0.72 15.03
N TYR A 138 2.42 1.76 15.67
CA TYR A 138 3.60 1.60 16.53
C TYR A 138 3.38 0.51 17.59
N ARG A 139 2.23 0.55 18.28
CA ARG A 139 1.88 -0.50 19.26
C ARG A 139 1.74 -1.88 18.64
N ARG A 140 1.22 -1.99 17.41
CA ARG A 140 1.07 -3.26 16.69
C ARG A 140 2.43 -3.86 16.32
N PHE A 141 3.37 -3.04 15.89
CA PHE A 141 4.71 -3.47 15.49
C PHE A 141 5.73 -3.49 16.63
N GLY A 142 5.32 -3.22 17.88
CA GLY A 142 6.17 -3.28 19.07
C GLY A 142 7.16 -2.11 19.21
N GLY A 143 6.78 -0.94 18.69
CA GLY A 143 7.51 0.32 18.89
C GLY A 143 7.52 0.80 20.34
#